data_AF-A0A9E2RE34-F1
#
_entry.id   AF-A0A9E2RE34-F1
#
_cell.length_a   1.000
_cell.length_b   1.000
_cell.length_c   1.000
_cell.angle_alpha   90.00
_cell.angle_beta   90.00
_cell.angle_gamma   90.00
#
_symmetry.space_group_name_H-M   'P 1'
#
loop_
_entity.id
_entity.type
_entity.pdbx_description
1 polymer ?
#
loop_
_entity_poly.entity_id
_entity_poly.type
_entity_poly.pdbx_seq_one_letter_code
_entity_poly.pdbx_strand_id
1 'polypeptide(L)'
;MLDRAIARFKTPGLRDLSHSAPYMHNGQFDTLDDIIGFYRVVSTQARAATLRNDAVRLQRIALTAGDVTSLVAFLKSLNEDYQ
;
A
#
# COMPACT_ATOMS: atom_id res chain seq x y z
N MET A 1 20.55 -4.78 18.72
CA MET A 1 19.86 -5.46 17.58
C MET A 1 18.38 -5.10 17.46
N LEU A 2 17.68 -4.72 18.55
CA LEU A 2 16.26 -4.35 18.53
C LEU A 2 15.94 -3.04 17.79
N ASP A 3 16.87 -2.09 17.73
CA ASP A 3 16.63 -0.77 17.09
C ASP A 3 16.28 -0.87 15.61
N ARG A 4 16.71 -1.95 14.94
CA ARG A 4 16.39 -2.19 13.53
C ARG A 4 14.93 -2.60 13.30
N ALA A 5 14.18 -2.96 14.34
CA ALA A 5 12.79 -3.41 14.24
C ALA A 5 11.76 -2.31 14.53
N ILE A 6 12.20 -1.14 15.04
CA ILE A 6 11.31 -0.02 15.36
C ILE A 6 10.59 0.47 14.10
N ALA A 7 9.28 0.66 14.19
CA ALA A 7 8.39 1.10 13.10
C ALA A 7 8.44 0.19 11.85
N ARG A 8 8.83 -1.08 12.01
CA ARG A 8 8.69 -2.10 10.97
C ARG A 8 7.44 -2.93 11.24
N PHE A 9 6.64 -3.08 10.20
CA PHE A 9 5.42 -3.89 10.23
C PHE A 9 5.59 -5.09 9.30
N LYS A 10 4.93 -6.20 9.64
CA LYS A 10 4.81 -7.34 8.75
C LYS A 10 4.04 -6.91 7.49
N THR A 11 4.51 -7.30 6.30
CA THR A 11 3.75 -7.14 5.07
C THR A 11 2.48 -8.01 5.15
N PRO A 12 1.27 -7.42 5.10
CA PRO A 12 0.03 -8.20 5.16
C PRO A 12 -0.20 -8.98 3.86
N GLY A 13 -1.03 -10.02 3.93
CA GLY A 13 -1.62 -10.64 2.74
C GLY A 13 -2.60 -9.68 2.06
N LEU A 14 -2.90 -9.93 0.78
CA LEU A 14 -3.79 -9.09 -0.02
C LEU A 14 -5.10 -9.79 -0.43
N ARG A 15 -5.37 -10.98 0.12
CA ARG A 15 -6.67 -11.66 -0.04
C ARG A 15 -7.71 -10.99 0.86
N ASP A 16 -8.95 -10.95 0.39
CA ASP A 16 -10.11 -10.46 1.15
C ASP A 16 -10.00 -9.00 1.63
N LEU A 17 -9.19 -8.18 0.94
CA LEU A 17 -8.95 -6.80 1.34
C LEU A 17 -10.23 -5.95 1.39
N SER A 18 -11.25 -6.28 0.59
CA SER A 18 -12.51 -5.50 0.64
C SER A 18 -13.28 -5.72 1.95
N HIS A 19 -12.94 -6.75 2.72
CA HIS A 19 -13.54 -7.06 4.02
C HIS A 19 -12.65 -6.64 5.21
N SER A 20 -11.49 -6.03 4.94
CA SER A 20 -10.50 -5.70 5.96
C SER A 20 -10.27 -4.20 6.16
N ALA A 21 -11.14 -3.35 5.59
CA ALA A 21 -11.06 -1.91 5.85
C ALA A 21 -11.31 -1.63 7.35
N PRO A 22 -10.68 -0.60 7.93
CA PRO A 22 -9.72 0.33 7.32
C PRO A 22 -8.30 -0.27 7.14
N TYR A 23 -7.53 0.28 6.20
CA TYR A 23 -6.23 -0.21 5.77
C TYR A 23 -5.04 0.44 6.50
N MET A 24 -3.85 -0.16 6.31
CA MET A 24 -2.61 0.08 7.07
C MET A 24 -2.64 -0.44 8.52
N HIS A 25 -1.48 -0.49 9.15
CA HIS A 25 -1.29 -0.99 10.51
C HIS A 25 -2.03 -0.19 11.60
N ASN A 26 -2.48 1.02 11.26
CA ASN A 26 -3.17 1.96 12.14
C ASN A 26 -4.57 2.34 11.63
N GLY A 27 -5.08 1.71 10.55
CA GLY A 27 -6.39 2.03 9.99
C GLY A 27 -6.49 3.43 9.38
N GLN A 28 -5.39 3.98 8.84
CA GLN A 28 -5.36 5.35 8.34
C GLN A 28 -6.20 5.60 7.08
N PHE A 29 -6.51 4.57 6.29
CA PHE A 29 -7.17 4.71 4.99
C PHE A 29 -8.45 3.90 4.93
N ASP A 30 -9.55 4.52 4.52
CA ASP A 30 -10.85 3.87 4.45
C ASP A 30 -11.06 3.08 3.15
N THR A 31 -10.35 3.45 2.07
CA THR A 31 -10.53 2.86 0.75
C THR A 31 -9.23 2.33 0.14
N LEU A 32 -9.36 1.38 -0.79
CA LEU A 32 -8.23 0.87 -1.58
C LEU A 32 -7.62 1.97 -2.46
N ASP A 33 -8.46 2.86 -3.00
CA ASP A 33 -8.03 4.02 -3.79
C ASP A 33 -7.11 4.95 -2.99
N ASP A 34 -7.45 5.23 -1.72
CA ASP A 34 -6.66 6.11 -0.86
C ASP A 34 -5.26 5.53 -0.57
N ILE A 35 -5.18 4.26 -0.19
CA ILE A 35 -3.91 3.62 0.14
C ILE A 35 -3.02 3.42 -1.11
N ILE A 36 -3.61 3.12 -2.27
CA ILE A 36 -2.85 3.05 -3.53
C ILE A 36 -2.37 4.45 -3.94
N GLY A 37 -3.22 5.47 -3.81
CA GLY A 37 -2.86 6.86 -4.03
C GLY A 37 -1.69 7.30 -3.14
N PHE A 38 -1.70 6.90 -1.86
CA PHE A 38 -0.60 7.12 -0.93
C PHE A 38 0.70 6.50 -1.43
N TYR A 39 0.71 5.24 -1.86
CA TYR A 39 1.92 4.60 -2.39
C TYR A 39 2.45 5.28 -3.65
N ARG A 40 1.58 5.83 -4.51
CA ARG A 40 2.00 6.63 -5.67
C ARG A 40 2.74 7.90 -5.26
N VAL A 41 2.21 8.64 -4.28
CA VAL A 41 2.85 9.87 -3.76
C VAL A 41 4.17 9.56 -3.06
N VAL A 42 4.17 8.57 -2.16
CA VAL A 42 5.36 8.14 -1.42
C VAL A 42 6.44 7.63 -2.38
N SER A 43 6.07 6.96 -3.46
CA SER A 43 7.02 6.53 -4.49
C SER A 43 7.76 7.69 -5.15
N THR A 44 7.06 8.79 -5.43
CA THR A 44 7.67 10.01 -5.97
C THR A 44 8.59 10.68 -4.97
N GLN A 45 8.19 10.74 -3.69
CA GLN A 45 9.05 11.23 -2.60
C GLN A 45 10.29 10.35 -2.41
N ALA A 46 10.16 9.03 -2.55
CA ALA A 46 11.28 8.10 -2.47
C ALA A 46 12.30 8.35 -3.60
N ARG A 47 11.84 8.56 -4.83
CA ARG A 47 12.71 8.91 -5.97
C ARG A 47 13.39 10.27 -5.79
N ALA A 48 12.73 11.22 -5.14
CA ALA A 48 13.28 12.52 -4.81
C ALA A 48 14.18 12.52 -3.56
N ALA A 49 14.38 11.36 -2.92
CA ALA A 49 15.14 11.21 -1.68
C ALA A 49 14.65 12.11 -0.53
N THR A 50 13.34 12.39 -0.45
CA THR A 50 12.74 13.25 0.59
C THR A 50 12.12 12.47 1.75
N LEU A 51 12.13 11.13 1.71
CA LEU A 51 11.62 10.29 2.78
C LEU A 51 12.67 10.06 3.86
N ARG A 52 12.27 10.21 5.13
CA ARG A 52 13.13 9.89 6.28
C ARG A 52 13.52 8.42 6.32
N ASN A 53 12.57 7.54 5.99
CA ASN A 53 12.74 6.09 5.97
C ASN A 53 12.30 5.59 4.58
N ASP A 54 13.26 5.32 3.70
CA ASP A 54 12.96 4.83 2.36
C ASP A 54 13.12 3.31 2.26
N ALA A 55 12.57 2.77 1.17
CA ALA A 55 12.83 1.41 0.74
C ALA A 55 13.06 1.45 -0.77
N VAL A 56 14.12 0.79 -1.25
CA VAL A 56 14.45 0.73 -2.69
C VAL A 56 13.25 0.28 -3.54
N ARG A 57 12.37 -0.56 -2.99
CA ARG A 57 11.14 -0.99 -3.67
C ARG A 57 10.14 0.14 -3.93
N LEU A 58 10.04 1.13 -3.04
CA LEU A 58 9.14 2.28 -3.22
C LEU A 58 9.54 3.11 -4.45
N GLN A 59 10.85 3.25 -4.70
CA GLN A 59 11.37 3.98 -5.86
C GLN A 59 10.97 3.34 -7.20
N ARG A 60 10.73 2.01 -7.20
CA ARG A 60 10.39 1.22 -8.39
C ARG A 60 8.89 1.19 -8.72
N ILE A 61 8.03 1.74 -7.86
CA ILE A 61 6.60 1.81 -8.14
C ILE A 61 6.38 2.84 -9.25
N ALA A 62 5.93 2.36 -10.42
CA ALA A 62 5.65 3.19 -11.60
C ALA A 62 4.13 3.26 -11.87
N LEU A 63 3.34 3.49 -10.82
CA LEU A 63 1.89 3.64 -10.94
C LEU A 63 1.55 5.07 -11.36
N THR A 64 0.73 5.21 -12.39
CA THR A 64 0.09 6.45 -12.80
C THR A 64 -1.27 6.62 -12.10
N ALA A 65 -1.95 7.74 -12.33
CA ALA A 65 -3.32 7.91 -11.88
C ALA A 65 -4.29 6.95 -12.59
N GLY A 66 -4.04 6.65 -13.88
CA GLY A 66 -4.88 5.73 -14.66
C GLY A 66 -4.79 4.28 -14.22
N ASP A 67 -3.67 3.88 -13.61
CA ASP A 67 -3.46 2.49 -13.17
C ASP A 67 -4.23 2.15 -11.88
N VAL A 68 -4.66 3.15 -11.10
CA VAL A 68 -5.30 2.93 -9.80
C VAL A 68 -6.58 2.13 -9.95
N THR A 69 -7.45 2.52 -10.88
CA THR A 69 -8.72 1.84 -11.11
C THR A 69 -8.52 0.36 -11.44
N SER A 70 -7.57 0.06 -12.33
CA SER A 70 -7.25 -1.31 -12.74
C SER A 70 -6.64 -2.12 -11.59
N LEU A 71 -5.76 -1.52 -10.79
CA LEU A 71 -5.17 -2.17 -9.64
C LEU A 71 -6.19 -2.44 -8.52
N VAL A 72 -7.08 -1.48 -8.25
CA VAL A 72 -8.19 -1.67 -7.31
C VAL A 72 -9.10 -2.80 -7.77
N ALA A 73 -9.44 -2.86 -9.06
CA ALA A 73 -10.25 -3.95 -9.61
C ALA A 73 -9.55 -5.31 -9.45
N PHE A 74 -8.25 -5.40 -9.75
CA PHE A 74 -7.46 -6.61 -9.53
C PHE A 74 -7.44 -7.03 -8.05
N LEU A 75 -7.22 -6.10 -7.11
CA LEU A 75 -7.24 -6.43 -5.69
C LEU A 75 -8.60 -6.91 -5.22
N LYS A 76 -9.70 -6.33 -5.73
CA LYS A 76 -11.06 -6.79 -5.45
C LYS A 76 -11.33 -8.19 -6.00
N SER A 77 -10.68 -8.59 -7.09
CA SER A 77 -10.79 -9.97 -7.59
C SER A 77 -10.04 -11.01 -6.75
N LEU A 78 -9.33 -10.59 -5.70
CA LEU A 78 -8.68 -11.49 -4.73
C LEU A 78 -9.55 -11.76 -3.49
N ASN A 79 -10.76 -11.22 -3.44
CA ASN A 79 -11.71 -11.57 -2.40
C ASN A 79 -12.35 -12.92 -2.71
N GLU A 80 -12.57 -13.73 -1.68
CA GLU A 80 -13.37 -14.93 -1.77
C GLU A 80 -14.86 -14.60 -1.73
N ASP A 81 -15.65 -15.36 -2.49
CA ASP A 81 -17.10 -15.31 -2.39
C ASP A 81 -17.52 -16.13 -1.16
N TYR A 82 -17.70 -15.46 -0.02
CA TYR A 82 -18.39 -16.06 1.13
C TYR A 82 -19.89 -16.08 0.85
N GLN A 83 -20.36 -17.13 0.18
CA GLN A 83 -21.78 -17.51 0.18
C GLN A 83 -22.07 -18.60 1.20
#